data_AF-A0A1Q6F0T7-F1
#
_entry.id   AF-A0A1Q6F0T7-F1
#
_cell.length_a   1.000
_cell.length_b   1.000
_cell.length_c   1.000
_cell.angle_alpha   90.00
_cell.angle_beta   90.00
_cell.angle_gamma   90.00
#
_symmetry.space_group_name_H-M   'P 1'
#
loop_
_entity.id
_entity.type
_entity.pdbx_description
1 polymer ?
#
loop_
_entity_poly.entity_id
_entity_poly.type
_entity_poly.pdbx_seq_one_letter_code
_entity_poly.pdbx_strand_id
1 'polypeptide(L)'
;MTAEREQRAMNRLRAGAGAYACGGFLAGQSALQRSEICTSLLFDRLERKMRMVEALRHEAAENWNQTFYLLYFRTLGDRQNQEAYLTLARRVSYKTVLRERLAPRAVEAMFFGASGLLTLYPHDAYTLDLARDFEYLAAKYDIEPMQAGAWQLGDIRPANHPVLRLAQAAEFFAQDEFVMERAMACRTEEEIRRLFCVEASDYWRTHHIPGIAGDDRPKRLGTFKANIIGINLVSVLQFAYGSYTGRE
;
A
#
# COMPACT_ATOMS: atom_id res chain seq x y z
N MET A 1 4.28 31.47 7.14
CA MET A 1 3.61 30.44 6.31
C MET A 1 3.45 29.09 7.01
N THR A 2 4.43 28.58 7.76
CA THR A 2 4.33 27.34 8.55
C THR A 2 3.33 27.46 9.71
N ALA A 3 3.43 28.53 10.51
CA ALA A 3 2.51 28.77 11.64
C ALA A 3 1.03 28.89 11.23
N GLU A 4 0.73 29.53 10.08
CA GLU A 4 -0.64 29.62 9.57
C GLU A 4 -1.18 28.27 9.08
N ARG A 5 -0.31 27.44 8.47
CA ARG A 5 -0.67 26.07 8.04
C ARG A 5 -0.90 25.16 9.25
N GLU A 6 -0.04 25.26 10.27
CA GLU A 6 -0.20 24.56 11.54
C GLU A 6 -1.49 24.98 12.25
N GLN A 7 -1.77 26.29 12.31
CA GLN A 7 -3.01 26.80 12.87
C GLN A 7 -4.24 26.34 12.10
N ARG A 8 -4.16 26.26 10.76
CA ARG A 8 -5.24 25.70 9.91
C ARG A 8 -5.45 24.20 10.16
N ALA A 9 -4.37 23.43 10.29
CA ALA A 9 -4.44 22.00 10.60
C ALA A 9 -5.03 21.77 12.00
N MET A 10 -4.61 22.57 12.99
CA MET A 10 -5.14 22.55 14.35
C MET A 10 -6.63 22.91 14.37
N ASN A 11 -7.05 23.90 13.59
CA ASN A 11 -8.45 24.29 13.46
C ASN A 11 -9.32 23.22 12.77
N ARG A 12 -8.77 22.46 11.81
CA ARG A 12 -9.46 21.31 11.21
C ARG A 12 -9.61 20.14 12.20
N LEU A 13 -8.58 19.88 13.01
CA LEU A 13 -8.67 18.91 14.10
C LEU A 13 -9.75 19.32 15.11
N ARG A 14 -9.85 20.62 15.45
CA ARG A 14 -10.90 21.17 16.33
C ARG A 14 -12.31 20.95 15.78
N ALA A 15 -12.52 21.22 14.50
CA ALA A 15 -13.85 21.10 13.86
C ALA A 15 -14.35 19.64 13.84
N GLY A 16 -13.45 18.66 13.76
CA GLY A 16 -13.81 17.23 13.80
C GLY A 16 -13.81 16.62 15.21
N ALA A 17 -13.06 17.20 16.16
CA ALA A 17 -12.86 16.62 17.49
C ALA A 17 -14.18 16.42 18.26
N GLY A 18 -15.13 17.35 18.15
CA GLY A 18 -16.42 17.29 18.86
C GLY A 18 -17.30 16.08 18.51
N ALA A 19 -17.03 15.38 17.41
CA ALA A 19 -17.73 14.16 17.02
C ALA A 19 -17.14 12.89 17.68
N TYR A 20 -16.00 13.00 18.37
CA TYR A 20 -15.31 11.88 19.01
C TYR A 20 -15.41 11.99 20.53
N ALA A 21 -15.39 10.84 21.23
CA ALA A 21 -15.53 10.78 22.69
C ALA A 21 -14.52 11.65 23.46
N CYS A 22 -13.31 11.87 22.90
CA CYS A 22 -12.28 12.73 23.49
C CYS A 22 -12.42 14.23 23.13
N GLY A 23 -13.37 14.60 22.27
CA GLY A 23 -13.53 15.95 21.74
C GLY A 23 -13.79 17.03 22.79
N GLY A 24 -14.71 16.75 23.71
CA GLY A 24 -15.04 17.66 24.81
C GLY A 24 -13.87 17.87 25.76
N PHE A 25 -13.13 16.80 26.07
CA PHE A 25 -11.93 16.87 26.90
C PHE A 25 -10.86 17.77 26.26
N LEU A 26 -10.57 17.56 24.97
CA LEU A 26 -9.58 18.36 24.23
C LEU A 26 -10.01 19.82 24.06
N ALA A 27 -11.31 20.07 23.86
CA ALA A 27 -11.86 21.42 23.75
C ALA A 27 -11.67 22.23 25.05
N GLY A 28 -11.82 21.58 26.21
CA GLY A 28 -11.65 22.17 27.54
C GLY A 28 -10.19 22.43 27.95
N GLN A 29 -9.20 21.91 27.22
CA GLN A 29 -7.78 22.14 27.53
C GLN A 29 -7.28 23.51 27.05
N SER A 30 -6.25 24.05 27.70
CA SER A 30 -5.53 25.24 27.22
C SER A 30 -4.84 24.97 25.87
N ALA A 31 -4.42 26.03 25.18
CA ALA A 31 -3.67 25.90 23.93
C ALA A 31 -2.35 25.13 24.11
N LEU A 32 -1.64 25.38 25.22
CA LEU A 32 -0.38 24.71 25.56
C LEU A 32 -0.60 23.21 25.80
N GLN A 33 -1.54 22.85 26.68
CA GLN A 33 -1.86 21.45 26.99
C GLN A 33 -2.29 20.65 25.76
N ARG A 34 -3.07 21.26 24.85
CA ARG A 34 -3.41 20.61 23.57
C ARG A 34 -2.17 20.35 22.72
N SER A 35 -1.23 21.29 22.66
CA SER A 35 0.02 21.12 21.92
C SER A 35 0.85 19.96 22.48
N GLU A 36 0.96 19.87 23.81
CA GLU A 36 1.67 18.79 24.51
C GLU A 36 1.02 17.42 24.25
N ILE A 37 -0.32 17.33 24.36
CA ILE A 37 -1.06 16.10 24.07
C ILE A 37 -0.87 15.68 22.61
N CYS A 38 -1.06 16.61 21.66
CA CYS A 38 -0.86 16.32 20.24
C CYS A 38 0.57 15.87 19.94
N THR A 39 1.57 16.52 20.55
CA THR A 39 2.98 16.16 20.37
C THR A 39 3.28 14.77 20.91
N SER A 40 2.79 14.45 22.11
CA SER A 40 2.95 13.12 22.70
C SER A 40 2.30 12.03 21.83
N LEU A 41 1.07 12.27 21.36
CA LEU A 41 0.36 11.35 20.47
C LEU A 41 1.04 11.18 19.10
N LEU A 42 1.71 12.22 18.60
CA LEU A 42 2.50 12.16 17.38
C LEU A 42 3.73 11.26 17.57
N PHE A 43 4.47 11.42 18.67
CA PHE A 43 5.59 10.56 19.01
C PHE A 43 5.16 9.11 19.21
N ASP A 44 4.10 8.86 19.97
CA ASP A 44 3.54 7.51 20.17
C ASP A 44 3.15 6.86 18.84
N ARG A 45 2.56 7.64 17.93
CA ARG A 45 2.18 7.15 16.60
C ARG A 45 3.40 6.85 15.73
N LEU A 46 4.42 7.70 15.77
CA LEU A 46 5.67 7.48 15.05
C LEU A 46 6.37 6.23 15.60
N GLU A 47 6.47 6.09 16.91
CA GLU A 47 7.12 4.94 17.56
C GLU A 47 6.43 3.62 17.17
N ARG A 48 5.08 3.56 17.18
CA ARG A 48 4.35 2.37 16.69
C ARG A 48 4.66 2.04 15.23
N LYS A 49 4.78 3.07 14.37
CA LYS A 49 5.16 2.88 12.97
C LYS A 49 6.60 2.39 12.84
N MET A 50 7.51 2.91 13.65
CA MET A 50 8.91 2.51 13.68
C MET A 50 9.09 1.06 14.12
N ARG A 51 8.39 0.63 15.18
CA ARG A 51 8.38 -0.78 15.60
C ARG A 51 7.89 -1.72 14.50
N MET A 52 6.90 -1.29 13.71
CA MET A 52 6.43 -2.06 12.55
C MET A 52 7.50 -2.15 11.46
N VAL A 53 8.18 -1.05 11.12
CA VAL A 53 9.29 -1.08 10.15
C VAL A 53 10.38 -2.03 10.63
N GLU A 54 10.78 -1.93 11.90
CA GLU A 54 11.85 -2.76 12.47
C GLU A 54 11.48 -4.24 12.46
N ALA A 55 10.24 -4.59 12.81
CA ALA A 55 9.76 -5.97 12.73
C ALA A 55 9.82 -6.52 11.29
N LEU A 56 9.35 -5.74 10.30
CA LEU A 56 9.42 -6.13 8.89
C LEU A 56 10.87 -6.16 8.36
N ARG A 57 11.76 -5.35 8.90
CA ARG A 57 13.18 -5.29 8.55
C ARG A 57 13.92 -6.52 9.04
N HIS A 58 13.69 -6.92 10.29
CA HIS A 58 14.19 -8.18 10.84
C HIS A 58 13.63 -9.40 10.09
N GLU A 59 12.32 -9.42 9.80
CA GLU A 59 11.71 -10.47 8.97
C GLU A 59 12.36 -10.56 7.58
N ALA A 60 12.71 -9.41 7.00
CA ALA A 60 13.38 -9.30 5.71
C ALA A 60 14.90 -9.54 5.77
N ALA A 61 15.46 -10.06 6.87
CA ALA A 61 16.90 -10.25 7.06
C ALA A 61 17.71 -8.97 6.76
N GLU A 62 17.25 -7.84 7.30
CA GLU A 62 17.84 -6.51 7.15
C GLU A 62 17.80 -5.94 5.71
N ASN A 63 17.07 -6.58 4.79
CA ASN A 63 16.95 -6.14 3.40
C ASN A 63 15.88 -5.07 3.23
N TRP A 64 16.32 -3.82 3.08
CA TRP A 64 15.44 -2.66 2.91
C TRP A 64 14.52 -2.70 1.68
N ASN A 65 14.93 -3.34 0.58
CA ASN A 65 14.08 -3.47 -0.60
C ASN A 65 12.90 -4.41 -0.31
N GLN A 66 13.17 -5.53 0.36
CA GLN A 66 12.13 -6.44 0.81
C GLN A 66 11.26 -5.80 1.91
N THR A 67 11.83 -5.01 2.83
CA THR A 67 11.07 -4.25 3.83
C THR A 67 10.13 -3.24 3.18
N PHE A 68 10.62 -2.48 2.18
CA PHE A 68 9.79 -1.55 1.40
C PHE A 68 8.63 -2.29 0.73
N TYR A 69 8.91 -3.44 0.10
CA TYR A 69 7.91 -4.26 -0.57
C TYR A 69 6.81 -4.75 0.40
N LEU A 70 7.19 -5.32 1.55
CA LEU A 70 6.23 -5.77 2.57
C LEU A 70 5.38 -4.60 3.10
N LEU A 71 6.02 -3.47 3.41
CA LEU A 71 5.33 -2.29 3.92
C LEU A 71 4.42 -1.63 2.87
N TYR A 72 4.80 -1.68 1.59
CA TYR A 72 3.97 -1.22 0.48
C TYR A 72 2.66 -2.01 0.44
N PHE A 73 2.74 -3.35 0.43
CA PHE A 73 1.55 -4.20 0.41
C PHE A 73 0.67 -3.96 1.64
N ARG A 74 1.26 -3.85 2.82
CA ARG A 74 0.53 -3.52 4.05
C ARG A 74 -0.19 -2.16 3.96
N THR A 75 0.43 -1.17 3.31
CA THR A 75 -0.11 0.19 3.15
C THR A 75 -1.16 0.27 2.04
N LEU A 76 -1.05 -0.59 1.02
CA LEU A 76 -2.02 -0.70 -0.06
C LEU A 76 -3.38 -1.15 0.49
N GLY A 77 -3.34 -2.12 1.41
CA GLY A 77 -4.49 -2.59 2.17
C GLY A 77 -5.14 -1.52 3.02
N ASP A 78 -6.47 -1.49 2.97
CA ASP A 78 -7.24 -0.80 4.00
C ASP A 78 -7.10 -1.52 5.34
N ARG A 79 -7.62 -0.93 6.41
CA ARG A 79 -7.46 -1.46 7.78
C ARG A 79 -7.88 -2.93 7.91
N GLN A 80 -8.85 -3.37 7.11
CA GLN A 80 -9.40 -4.73 7.16
C GLN A 80 -8.52 -5.76 6.45
N ASN A 81 -7.82 -5.37 5.38
CA ASN A 81 -7.04 -6.29 4.56
C ASN A 81 -5.52 -6.18 4.72
N GLN A 82 -5.00 -5.34 5.64
CA GLN A 82 -3.55 -5.16 5.81
C GLN A 82 -2.78 -6.48 5.95
N GLU A 83 -3.32 -7.44 6.71
CA GLU A 83 -2.68 -8.74 6.93
C GLU A 83 -2.80 -9.67 5.72
N ALA A 84 -3.91 -9.62 4.98
CA ALA A 84 -4.08 -10.37 3.74
C ALA A 84 -3.05 -9.93 2.69
N TYR A 85 -2.89 -8.62 2.49
CA TYR A 85 -1.85 -8.09 1.61
C TYR A 85 -0.44 -8.45 2.07
N LEU A 86 -0.16 -8.38 3.37
CA LEU A 86 1.16 -8.74 3.89
C LEU A 86 1.45 -10.23 3.71
N THR A 87 0.46 -11.10 3.94
CA THR A 87 0.56 -12.54 3.69
C THR A 87 0.82 -12.82 2.21
N LEU A 88 0.17 -12.08 1.30
CA LEU A 88 0.42 -12.20 -0.14
C LEU A 88 1.87 -11.83 -0.48
N ALA A 89 2.36 -10.72 0.04
CA ALA A 89 3.73 -10.26 -0.19
C ALA A 89 4.78 -11.23 0.39
N ARG A 90 4.46 -11.96 1.46
CA ARG A 90 5.33 -13.03 1.97
C ARG A 90 5.40 -14.23 1.03
N ARG A 91 4.26 -14.63 0.46
CA ARG A 91 4.17 -15.75 -0.50
C ARG A 91 4.84 -15.43 -1.83
N VAL A 92 4.66 -14.20 -2.33
CA VAL A 92 5.33 -13.73 -3.54
C VAL A 92 6.43 -12.75 -3.13
N SER A 93 7.64 -13.26 -2.87
CA SER A 93 8.76 -12.44 -2.41
C SER A 93 9.16 -11.37 -3.45
N TYR A 94 9.75 -10.26 -3.01
CA TYR A 94 10.22 -9.22 -3.95
C TYR A 94 11.28 -9.75 -4.92
N LYS A 95 12.13 -10.66 -4.44
CA LYS A 95 13.12 -11.36 -5.28
C LYS A 95 12.45 -12.12 -6.43
N THR A 96 11.33 -12.77 -6.17
CA THR A 96 10.56 -13.47 -7.21
C THR A 96 9.95 -12.50 -8.20
N VAL A 97 9.39 -11.39 -7.72
CA VAL A 97 8.86 -10.31 -8.58
C VAL A 97 9.94 -9.76 -9.51
N LEU A 98 11.13 -9.47 -8.98
CA LEU A 98 12.25 -8.95 -9.77
C LEU A 98 12.71 -9.91 -10.88
N ARG A 99 12.56 -11.23 -10.69
CA ARG A 99 12.92 -12.23 -11.71
C ARG A 99 11.95 -12.23 -12.89
N GLU A 100 10.68 -11.87 -12.67
CA GLU A 100 9.63 -11.87 -13.69
C GLU A 100 9.25 -10.46 -14.17
N ARG A 101 9.91 -9.41 -13.67
CA ARG A 101 9.52 -8.00 -13.91
C ARG A 101 9.44 -7.60 -15.39
N LEU A 102 10.24 -8.23 -16.25
CA LEU A 102 10.23 -7.96 -17.70
C LEU A 102 8.94 -8.43 -18.39
N ALA A 103 8.12 -9.22 -17.70
CA ALA A 103 6.78 -9.60 -18.11
C ALA A 103 5.77 -9.14 -17.05
N PRO A 104 5.20 -7.93 -17.15
CA PRO A 104 4.22 -7.41 -16.18
C PRO A 104 3.05 -8.38 -15.93
N ARG A 105 2.60 -9.06 -16.99
CA ARG A 105 1.57 -10.11 -16.93
C ARG A 105 1.97 -11.29 -16.03
N ALA A 106 3.23 -11.68 -16.00
CA ALA A 106 3.70 -12.75 -15.12
C ALA A 106 3.70 -12.32 -13.66
N VAL A 107 4.09 -11.06 -13.37
CA VAL A 107 3.97 -10.48 -12.03
C VAL A 107 2.50 -10.41 -11.60
N GLU A 108 1.62 -10.00 -12.51
CA GLU A 108 0.17 -9.96 -12.28
C GLU A 108 -0.37 -11.38 -12.00
N ALA A 109 0.00 -12.38 -12.79
CA ALA A 109 -0.38 -13.78 -12.57
C ALA A 109 0.09 -14.30 -11.19
N MET A 110 1.31 -13.97 -10.76
CA MET A 110 1.79 -14.32 -9.42
C MET A 110 0.94 -13.70 -8.32
N PHE A 111 0.64 -12.39 -8.39
CA PHE A 111 -0.17 -11.74 -7.36
C PHE A 111 -1.60 -12.24 -7.33
N PHE A 112 -2.24 -12.39 -8.50
CA PHE A 112 -3.62 -12.88 -8.58
C PHE A 112 -3.74 -14.33 -8.17
N GLY A 113 -2.91 -15.22 -8.71
CA GLY A 113 -2.93 -16.63 -8.36
C GLY A 113 -2.59 -16.87 -6.90
N ALA A 114 -1.54 -16.24 -6.38
CA ALA A 114 -1.15 -16.40 -4.99
C ALA A 114 -2.17 -15.79 -4.01
N SER A 115 -3.00 -14.83 -4.44
CA SER A 115 -4.06 -14.24 -3.62
C SER A 115 -5.27 -15.16 -3.43
N GLY A 116 -5.42 -16.20 -4.26
CA GLY A 116 -6.62 -17.04 -4.29
C GLY A 116 -7.88 -16.33 -4.82
N LEU A 117 -7.81 -15.04 -5.16
CA LEU A 117 -8.97 -14.26 -5.57
C LEU A 117 -9.56 -14.69 -6.91
N LEU A 118 -8.77 -15.30 -7.80
CA LEU A 118 -9.23 -15.75 -9.12
C LEU A 118 -10.41 -16.73 -9.05
N THR A 119 -10.56 -17.47 -7.94
CA THR A 119 -11.67 -18.42 -7.76
C THR A 119 -12.99 -17.76 -7.35
N LEU A 120 -12.98 -16.47 -7.00
CA LEU A 120 -14.16 -15.73 -6.54
C LEU A 120 -14.89 -14.95 -7.64
N TYR A 121 -14.27 -14.81 -8.81
CA TYR A 121 -14.78 -13.98 -9.90
C TYR A 121 -15.13 -14.81 -11.13
N PRO A 122 -16.02 -14.30 -12.01
CA PRO A 122 -16.33 -14.96 -13.26
C PRO A 122 -15.06 -15.28 -14.05
N HIS A 123 -15.01 -16.49 -14.59
CA HIS A 123 -13.95 -16.88 -15.51
C HIS A 123 -14.21 -16.25 -16.88
N ASP A 124 -13.27 -15.45 -17.32
CA ASP A 124 -13.13 -14.92 -18.66
C ASP A 124 -11.74 -15.29 -19.23
N ALA A 125 -11.48 -14.97 -20.49
CA ALA A 125 -10.20 -15.31 -21.12
C ALA A 125 -9.01 -14.74 -20.34
N TYR A 126 -9.15 -13.54 -19.76
CA TYR A 126 -8.11 -12.88 -18.99
C TYR A 126 -7.78 -13.62 -17.69
N THR A 127 -8.77 -13.91 -16.86
CA THR A 127 -8.60 -14.61 -15.57
C THR A 127 -8.15 -16.06 -15.75
N LEU A 128 -8.63 -16.74 -16.80
CA LEU A 128 -8.19 -18.10 -17.13
C LEU A 128 -6.73 -18.12 -17.57
N ASP A 129 -6.30 -17.15 -18.36
CA ASP A 129 -4.90 -17.06 -18.76
C ASP A 129 -4.00 -16.75 -17.54
N LEU A 130 -4.40 -15.84 -16.64
CA LEU A 130 -3.64 -15.57 -15.41
C LEU A 130 -3.51 -16.82 -14.54
N ALA A 131 -4.58 -17.62 -14.43
CA ALA A 131 -4.55 -18.87 -13.68
C ALA A 131 -3.56 -19.87 -14.29
N ARG A 132 -3.59 -20.04 -15.62
CA ARG A 132 -2.66 -20.91 -16.35
C ARG A 132 -1.21 -20.46 -16.19
N ASP A 133 -0.95 -19.16 -16.32
CA ASP A 133 0.41 -18.62 -16.16
C ASP A 133 0.89 -18.82 -14.70
N PHE A 134 -0.01 -18.68 -13.73
CA PHE A 134 0.30 -18.91 -12.32
C PHE A 134 0.63 -20.36 -12.01
N GLU A 135 -0.02 -21.36 -12.62
CA GLU A 135 0.30 -22.78 -12.38
C GLU A 135 1.79 -23.08 -12.59
N TYR A 136 2.35 -22.57 -13.69
CA TYR A 136 3.78 -22.70 -13.97
C TYR A 136 4.64 -21.91 -12.98
N LEU A 137 4.28 -20.66 -12.69
CA LEU A 137 5.06 -19.78 -11.80
C LEU A 137 5.05 -20.27 -10.35
N ALA A 138 3.94 -20.84 -9.90
CA ALA A 138 3.79 -21.46 -8.59
C ALA A 138 4.74 -22.65 -8.45
N ALA A 139 4.80 -23.54 -9.45
CA ALA A 139 5.74 -24.66 -9.46
C ALA A 139 7.21 -24.18 -9.54
N LYS A 140 7.50 -23.14 -10.35
CA LYS A 140 8.85 -22.59 -10.53
C LYS A 140 9.42 -21.96 -9.25
N TYR A 141 8.57 -21.33 -8.45
CA TYR A 141 8.97 -20.51 -7.30
C TYR A 141 8.45 -21.01 -5.95
N ASP A 142 7.81 -22.17 -5.92
CA ASP A 142 7.21 -22.78 -4.73
C ASP A 142 6.19 -21.84 -4.05
N ILE A 143 5.31 -21.24 -4.86
CA ILE A 143 4.32 -20.27 -4.38
C ILE A 143 3.03 -21.03 -4.05
N GLU A 144 2.75 -21.19 -2.76
CA GLU A 144 1.45 -21.67 -2.31
C GLU A 144 0.39 -20.55 -2.38
N PRO A 145 -0.77 -20.77 -3.01
CA PRO A 145 -1.85 -19.79 -3.04
C PRO A 145 -2.58 -19.69 -1.70
N MET A 146 -2.99 -18.48 -1.32
CA MET A 146 -3.76 -18.28 -0.09
C MET A 146 -5.23 -18.64 -0.32
N GLN A 147 -5.93 -18.89 0.78
CA GLN A 147 -7.37 -19.08 0.74
C GLN A 147 -8.06 -17.74 0.47
N ALA A 148 -9.01 -17.73 -0.46
CA ALA A 148 -9.72 -16.51 -0.85
C ALA A 148 -10.49 -15.85 0.32
N GLY A 149 -10.90 -16.65 1.31
CA GLY A 149 -11.53 -16.18 2.56
C GLY A 149 -10.61 -15.36 3.49
N ALA A 150 -9.31 -15.25 3.20
CA ALA A 150 -8.41 -14.35 3.92
C ALA A 150 -8.74 -12.86 3.65
N TRP A 151 -9.42 -12.56 2.55
CA TRP A 151 -9.79 -11.22 2.15
C TRP A 151 -11.15 -10.81 2.73
N GLN A 152 -11.21 -9.63 3.35
CA GLN A 152 -12.45 -8.99 3.74
C GLN A 152 -12.95 -8.12 2.59
N LEU A 153 -13.90 -8.64 1.81
CA LEU A 153 -14.37 -8.00 0.56
C LEU A 153 -15.68 -7.19 0.73
N GLY A 154 -16.35 -7.32 1.87
CA GLY A 154 -17.59 -6.61 2.17
C GLY A 154 -17.41 -5.09 2.27
N ASP A 155 -18.37 -4.34 1.73
CA ASP A 155 -18.43 -2.87 1.78
C ASP A 155 -17.17 -2.12 1.28
N ILE A 156 -16.39 -2.76 0.41
CA ILE A 156 -15.24 -2.12 -0.22
C ILE A 156 -15.68 -1.30 -1.44
N ARG A 157 -15.24 -0.03 -1.47
CA ARG A 157 -15.38 0.82 -2.67
C ARG A 157 -14.64 0.18 -3.85
N PRO A 158 -15.20 0.13 -5.07
CA PRO A 158 -14.55 -0.51 -6.22
C PRO A 158 -13.11 -0.05 -6.48
N ALA A 159 -12.82 1.24 -6.29
CA ALA A 159 -11.47 1.77 -6.43
C ALA A 159 -10.46 1.18 -5.43
N ASN A 160 -10.89 0.70 -4.26
CA ASN A 160 -10.04 0.08 -3.23
C ASN A 160 -10.10 -1.45 -3.24
N HIS A 161 -10.86 -2.05 -4.17
CA HIS A 161 -11.04 -3.49 -4.23
C HIS A 161 -9.68 -4.21 -4.43
N PRO A 162 -9.40 -5.30 -3.70
CA PRO A 162 -8.12 -6.02 -3.80
C PRO A 162 -7.68 -6.35 -5.21
N VAL A 163 -8.54 -6.93 -6.04
CA VAL A 163 -8.22 -7.24 -7.45
C VAL A 163 -7.59 -6.06 -8.21
N LEU A 164 -8.23 -4.88 -8.19
CA LEU A 164 -7.70 -3.72 -8.89
C LEU A 164 -6.37 -3.23 -8.29
N ARG A 165 -6.21 -3.35 -6.96
CA ARG A 165 -5.00 -2.94 -6.26
C ARG A 165 -3.83 -3.87 -6.55
N LEU A 166 -4.07 -5.17 -6.70
CA LEU A 166 -3.06 -6.13 -7.11
C LEU A 166 -2.60 -5.91 -8.55
N ALA A 167 -3.52 -5.61 -9.47
CA ALA A 167 -3.18 -5.21 -10.83
C ALA A 167 -2.27 -3.97 -10.88
N GLN A 168 -2.62 -2.93 -10.11
CA GLN A 168 -1.78 -1.73 -9.99
C GLN A 168 -0.41 -2.02 -9.35
N ALA A 169 -0.36 -2.89 -8.35
CA ALA A 169 0.89 -3.29 -7.71
C ALA A 169 1.79 -4.07 -8.68
N ALA A 170 1.22 -4.95 -9.51
CA ALA A 170 1.96 -5.69 -10.52
C ALA A 170 2.65 -4.75 -11.50
N GLU A 171 1.92 -3.78 -12.03
CA GLU A 171 2.47 -2.75 -12.92
C GLU A 171 3.55 -1.91 -12.22
N PHE A 172 3.34 -1.52 -10.96
CA PHE A 172 4.31 -0.72 -10.22
C PHE A 172 5.65 -1.44 -10.04
N PHE A 173 5.63 -2.72 -9.66
CA PHE A 173 6.86 -3.48 -9.43
C PHE A 173 7.47 -4.09 -10.69
N ALA A 174 6.73 -4.19 -11.79
CA ALA A 174 7.28 -4.61 -13.08
C ALA A 174 8.16 -3.50 -13.71
N GLN A 175 7.81 -2.23 -13.47
CA GLN A 175 8.45 -1.08 -14.14
C GLN A 175 9.85 -0.73 -13.61
N ASP A 176 10.19 -1.07 -12.35
CA ASP A 176 11.39 -0.52 -11.72
C ASP A 176 11.99 -1.43 -10.64
N GLU A 177 13.31 -1.65 -10.71
CA GLU A 177 14.07 -2.45 -9.75
C GLU A 177 14.62 -1.65 -8.55
N PHE A 178 14.58 -0.31 -8.63
CA PHE A 178 15.10 0.64 -7.63
C PHE A 178 13.97 1.47 -6.98
N VAL A 179 12.76 0.92 -6.88
CA VAL A 179 11.59 1.62 -6.30
C VAL A 179 11.83 2.16 -4.89
N MET A 180 12.58 1.43 -4.05
CA MET A 180 12.92 1.88 -2.70
C MET A 180 13.81 3.12 -2.75
N GLU A 181 14.86 3.12 -3.57
CA GLU A 181 15.77 4.25 -3.72
C GLU A 181 15.02 5.50 -4.23
N ARG A 182 14.17 5.34 -5.25
CA ARG A 182 13.34 6.44 -5.77
C ARG A 182 12.38 6.98 -4.71
N ALA A 183 11.76 6.11 -3.93
CA ALA A 183 10.93 6.53 -2.81
C ALA A 183 11.75 7.30 -1.76
N MET A 184 12.98 6.87 -1.46
CA MET A 184 13.89 7.57 -0.56
C MET A 184 14.39 8.90 -1.12
N ALA A 185 14.36 9.09 -2.44
CA ALA A 185 14.73 10.34 -3.11
C ALA A 185 13.59 11.37 -3.17
N CYS A 186 12.32 10.97 -3.00
CA CYS A 186 11.19 11.91 -3.00
C CYS A 186 11.30 12.93 -1.85
N ARG A 187 11.10 14.21 -2.15
CA ARG A 187 11.09 15.33 -1.20
C ARG A 187 9.75 16.09 -1.18
N THR A 188 8.91 15.89 -2.19
CA THR A 188 7.63 16.61 -2.35
C THR A 188 6.44 15.66 -2.51
N GLU A 189 5.23 16.17 -2.22
CA GLU A 189 3.99 15.43 -2.45
C GLU A 189 3.80 15.10 -3.94
N GLU A 190 4.20 16.01 -4.83
CA GLU A 190 4.14 15.85 -6.29
C GLU A 190 5.03 14.69 -6.78
N GLU A 191 6.24 14.55 -6.25
CA GLU A 191 7.14 13.44 -6.58
C GLU A 191 6.60 12.10 -6.11
N ILE A 192 6.07 12.03 -4.88
CA ILE A 192 5.41 10.82 -4.35
C ILE A 192 4.21 10.46 -5.24
N ARG A 193 3.37 11.44 -5.58
CA ARG A 193 2.23 11.22 -6.47
C ARG A 193 2.68 10.71 -7.82
N ARG A 194 3.74 11.27 -8.41
CA ARG A 194 4.28 10.80 -9.70
C ARG A 194 4.84 9.37 -9.60
N LEU A 195 5.53 9.04 -8.51
CA LEU A 195 6.12 7.71 -8.31
C LEU A 195 5.05 6.61 -8.23
N PHE A 196 3.93 6.87 -7.52
CA PHE A 196 2.87 5.87 -7.33
C PHE A 196 1.68 6.01 -8.29
N CYS A 197 1.70 6.97 -9.22
CA CYS A 197 0.65 7.14 -10.25
C CYS A 197 0.84 6.10 -11.36
N VAL A 198 0.60 4.83 -11.02
CA VAL A 198 0.63 3.72 -11.95
C VAL A 198 -0.78 3.40 -12.43
N GLU A 199 -0.88 3.11 -13.73
CA GLU A 199 -2.09 2.63 -14.39
C GLU A 199 -2.04 1.10 -14.44
N ALA A 200 -3.16 0.45 -14.11
CA ALA A 200 -3.29 -1.00 -14.28
C ALA A 200 -3.27 -1.38 -15.78
N SER A 201 -3.03 -2.66 -16.08
CA SER A 201 -3.00 -3.18 -17.45
C SER A 201 -4.31 -2.92 -18.21
N ASP A 202 -4.26 -2.95 -19.56
CA ASP A 202 -5.35 -2.52 -20.44
C ASP A 202 -6.71 -3.17 -20.14
N TYR A 203 -6.70 -4.43 -19.69
CA TYR A 203 -7.90 -5.14 -19.25
C TYR A 203 -8.72 -4.35 -18.22
N TRP A 204 -8.03 -3.73 -17.25
CA TRP A 204 -8.66 -3.00 -16.15
C TRP A 204 -9.28 -1.69 -16.60
N ARG A 205 -8.95 -1.15 -17.77
CA ARG A 205 -9.56 0.10 -18.25
C ARG A 205 -11.08 0.01 -18.31
N THR A 206 -11.60 -1.15 -18.70
CA THR A 206 -13.04 -1.45 -18.77
C THR A 206 -13.55 -2.27 -17.57
N HIS A 207 -12.69 -2.79 -16.70
CA HIS A 207 -13.07 -3.68 -15.60
C HIS A 207 -12.72 -3.10 -14.23
N HIS A 208 -13.67 -3.11 -13.29
CA HIS A 208 -13.38 -2.90 -11.85
C HIS A 208 -13.30 -4.22 -11.08
N ILE A 209 -14.03 -5.21 -11.59
CA ILE A 209 -14.09 -6.58 -11.11
C ILE A 209 -13.90 -7.45 -12.37
N PRO A 210 -13.12 -8.55 -12.30
CA PRO A 210 -12.95 -9.41 -13.45
C PRO A 210 -14.28 -9.92 -14.04
N GLY A 211 -14.35 -10.01 -15.37
CA GLY A 211 -15.50 -10.51 -16.12
C GLY A 211 -16.70 -9.55 -16.20
N ILE A 212 -16.66 -8.39 -15.52
CA ILE A 212 -17.73 -7.38 -15.54
C ILE A 212 -17.22 -6.10 -16.19
N ALA A 213 -17.55 -5.93 -17.47
CA ALA A 213 -17.20 -4.74 -18.22
C ALA A 213 -18.05 -3.51 -17.81
N GLY A 214 -17.46 -2.34 -17.91
CA GLY A 214 -18.07 -1.04 -17.71
C GLY A 214 -17.34 0.04 -18.51
N ASP A 215 -17.44 1.29 -18.07
CA ASP A 215 -16.84 2.44 -18.75
C ASP A 215 -15.31 2.29 -18.92
N ASP A 216 -14.84 2.52 -20.15
CA ASP A 216 -13.41 2.64 -20.47
C ASP A 216 -12.82 3.90 -19.83
N ARG A 217 -12.05 3.72 -18.76
CA ARG A 217 -11.27 4.77 -18.11
C ARG A 217 -9.98 4.21 -17.54
N PRO A 218 -8.85 4.94 -17.67
CA PRO A 218 -7.61 4.64 -16.98
C PRO A 218 -7.81 4.32 -15.49
N LYS A 219 -7.37 3.15 -15.03
CA LYS A 219 -7.44 2.80 -13.61
C LYS A 219 -6.13 3.13 -12.92
N ARG A 220 -5.98 4.40 -12.57
CA ARG A 220 -4.80 4.92 -11.87
C ARG A 220 -4.98 4.91 -10.37
N LEU A 221 -3.86 4.82 -9.66
CA LEU A 221 -3.85 5.04 -8.22
C LEU A 221 -4.15 6.52 -7.95
N GLY A 222 -5.35 6.81 -7.43
CA GLY A 222 -5.80 8.18 -7.17
C GLY A 222 -4.95 8.93 -6.14
N THR A 223 -5.00 10.26 -6.20
CA THR A 223 -4.23 11.18 -5.33
C THR A 223 -4.36 10.85 -3.84
N PHE A 224 -5.57 10.54 -3.38
CA PHE A 224 -5.82 10.16 -2.00
C PHE A 224 -5.00 8.93 -1.56
N LYS A 225 -4.95 7.88 -2.39
CA LYS A 225 -4.18 6.68 -2.06
C LYS A 225 -2.68 6.95 -2.15
N ALA A 226 -2.22 7.74 -3.12
CA ALA A 226 -0.82 8.13 -3.23
C ALA A 226 -0.35 8.89 -1.97
N ASN A 227 -1.20 9.77 -1.42
CA ASN A 227 -0.91 10.48 -0.17
C ASN A 227 -0.89 9.54 1.04
N ILE A 228 -1.78 8.54 1.09
CA ILE A 228 -1.73 7.48 2.12
C ILE A 228 -0.40 6.71 2.05
N ILE A 229 0.06 6.36 0.85
CA ILE A 229 1.35 5.70 0.64
C ILE A 229 2.49 6.63 1.07
N GLY A 230 2.47 7.90 0.67
CA GLY A 230 3.45 8.89 1.12
C GLY A 230 3.57 8.95 2.65
N ILE A 231 2.46 9.08 3.35
CA ILE A 231 2.42 9.24 4.81
C ILE A 231 2.77 7.95 5.58
N ASN A 232 2.38 6.78 5.06
CA ASN A 232 2.49 5.52 5.81
C ASN A 232 3.63 4.61 5.35
N LEU A 233 4.14 4.79 4.13
CA LEU A 233 5.28 4.09 3.57
C LEU A 233 6.49 5.01 3.47
N VAL A 234 6.42 6.04 2.62
CA VAL A 234 7.60 6.85 2.25
C VAL A 234 8.17 7.61 3.44
N SER A 235 7.37 8.44 4.10
CA SER A 235 7.85 9.25 5.24
C SER A 235 8.35 8.39 6.39
N VAL A 236 7.71 7.23 6.61
CA VAL A 236 8.08 6.32 7.71
C VAL A 236 9.41 5.63 7.40
N LEU A 237 9.58 5.13 6.17
CA LEU A 237 10.83 4.50 5.76
C LEU A 237 11.98 5.49 5.65
N GLN A 238 11.74 6.71 5.15
CA GLN A 238 12.78 7.75 5.11
C GLN A 238 13.30 8.06 6.51
N PHE A 239 12.40 8.20 7.49
CA PHE A 239 12.81 8.38 8.88
C PHE A 239 13.58 7.16 9.39
N ALA A 240 13.03 5.95 9.25
CA ALA A 240 13.69 4.73 9.72
C ALA A 240 15.07 4.48 9.11
N TYR A 241 15.19 4.67 7.79
CA TYR A 241 16.43 4.52 7.05
C TYR A 241 17.43 5.62 7.38
N GLY A 242 16.96 6.86 7.56
CA GLY A 242 17.75 8.00 8.03
C GLY A 242 18.35 7.75 9.40
N SER A 243 17.53 7.33 10.37
CA SER A 243 17.97 6.97 11.73
C SER A 243 19.02 5.83 11.71
N TYR A 244 18.82 4.82 10.87
CA TYR A 244 19.77 3.71 10.72
C TYR A 244 21.11 4.13 10.09
N THR A 245 21.08 5.01 9.10
CA THR A 245 22.28 5.47 8.36
C THR A 245 22.95 6.71 8.94
N GLY A 246 22.38 7.30 10.00
CA GLY A 246 22.86 8.54 10.60
C GLY A 246 22.63 9.78 9.72
N ARG A 247 21.63 9.75 8.84
CA ARG A 247 21.27 10.81 7.88
C ARG A 247 19.81 11.24 8.05
N GLU A 248 19.41 11.54 9.29
CA GLU A 248 18.09 12.14 9.58
C GLU A 248 17.93 13.54 8.95
#